data_AF-A0A496VQG3-F1
#
_entry.id   AF-A0A496VQG3-F1
#
_cell.length_a   1.000
_cell.length_b   1.000
_cell.length_c   1.000
_cell.angle_alpha   90.00
_cell.angle_beta   90.00
_cell.angle_gamma   90.00
#
_symmetry.space_group_name_H-M   'P 1'
#
loop_
_entity.id
_entity.type
_entity.pdbx_description
1 polymer ?
#
loop_
_entity_poly.entity_id
_entity_poly.type
_entity_poly.pdbx_seq_one_letter_code
_entity_poly.pdbx_strand_id
1 'polypeptide(L)'
;MSLLRSSIVLALGCCINTATASETEDKTTTVFVEGEHSLLLAEAYRGRRRGECEGDPNTNNAWTLNLCELGPFCYDSPSQVSLWLPDNKRSGRTDRIKIRKNTEDDAVSVRWDAEENTFSWSETGLSIESGMSYVIKVRKGRTDYFNGEFVLYRIPDNYRTDAQKADWMREQGCTSQANILNPKQST
;
A
#
# COMPACT_ATOMS: atom_id res chain seq x y z
N MET A 1 -40.33 7.22 72.69
CA MET A 1 -38.99 7.77 72.43
C MET A 1 -38.81 7.86 70.92
N SER A 2 -38.77 9.08 70.41
CA SER A 2 -38.61 9.41 68.99
C SER A 2 -37.11 9.41 68.68
N LEU A 3 -36.66 8.62 67.70
CA LEU A 3 -35.27 8.68 67.23
C LEU A 3 -35.23 8.73 65.69
N LEU A 4 -34.78 9.92 65.29
CA LEU A 4 -34.38 10.46 64.01
C LEU A 4 -34.15 9.47 62.84
N ARG A 5 -34.87 9.75 61.76
CA ARG A 5 -34.51 9.35 60.39
C ARG A 5 -33.31 10.18 59.94
N SER A 6 -32.16 9.53 59.78
CA SER A 6 -31.01 10.12 59.08
C SER A 6 -31.04 9.66 57.63
N SER A 7 -31.56 10.52 56.75
CA SER A 7 -31.48 10.31 55.29
C SER A 7 -30.13 10.82 54.79
N ILE A 8 -29.28 9.92 54.31
CA ILE A 8 -28.05 10.26 53.60
C ILE A 8 -28.42 10.55 52.15
N VAL A 9 -28.29 11.81 51.73
CA VAL A 9 -28.43 12.23 50.32
C VAL A 9 -27.04 12.16 49.68
N LEU A 10 -26.81 11.13 48.86
CA LEU A 10 -25.65 11.06 47.97
C LEU A 10 -25.97 11.82 46.69
N ALA A 11 -25.44 13.04 46.58
CA ALA A 11 -25.47 13.82 45.36
C ALA A 11 -24.56 13.17 44.31
N LEU A 12 -25.15 12.55 43.29
CA LEU A 12 -24.47 12.16 42.06
C LEU A 12 -24.07 13.43 41.31
N GLY A 13 -22.81 13.84 41.45
CA GLY A 13 -22.20 14.86 40.61
C GLY A 13 -22.09 14.35 39.18
N CYS A 14 -23.07 14.67 38.34
CA CYS A 14 -22.95 14.55 36.89
C CYS A 14 -21.97 15.62 36.38
N CYS A 15 -20.68 15.30 36.35
CA CYS A 15 -19.73 16.02 35.51
C CYS A 15 -20.00 15.64 34.05
N ILE A 16 -20.87 16.41 33.39
CA ILE A 16 -21.01 16.37 31.94
C ILE A 16 -19.76 17.05 31.38
N ASN A 17 -18.78 16.27 30.94
CA ASN A 17 -17.75 16.78 30.06
C ASN A 17 -18.42 17.05 28.70
N THR A 18 -18.93 18.26 28.50
CA THR A 18 -19.23 18.76 27.16
C THR A 18 -17.89 18.97 26.47
N ALA A 19 -17.42 17.96 25.76
CA ALA A 19 -16.45 18.17 24.71
C ALA A 19 -17.15 18.99 23.63
N THR A 20 -16.95 20.31 23.65
CA THR A 20 -17.21 21.15 22.49
C THR A 20 -16.34 20.62 21.37
N ALA A 21 -16.96 19.94 20.40
CA ALA A 21 -16.38 19.81 19.08
C ALA A 21 -16.15 21.24 18.60
N SER A 22 -14.89 21.67 18.59
CA SER A 22 -14.50 22.83 17.81
C SER A 22 -14.77 22.43 16.37
N GLU A 23 -15.90 22.87 15.83
CA GLU A 23 -16.03 23.09 14.40
C GLU A 23 -14.85 23.99 14.04
N THR A 24 -13.79 23.38 13.51
CA THR A 24 -12.78 24.11 12.77
C THR A 24 -13.53 24.74 11.62
N GLU A 25 -13.79 26.03 11.76
CA GLU A 25 -14.34 26.92 10.76
C GLU A 25 -13.83 26.49 9.38
N ASP A 26 -14.77 26.12 8.52
CA ASP A 26 -14.59 26.17 7.08
C ASP A 26 -14.10 27.58 6.75
N LYS A 27 -12.77 27.75 6.68
CA LYS A 27 -12.19 28.94 6.08
C LYS A 27 -12.20 28.73 4.57
N THR A 28 -13.40 28.60 4.02
CA THR A 28 -13.65 28.75 2.60
C THR A 28 -13.35 30.21 2.27
N THR A 29 -12.13 30.49 1.84
CA THR A 29 -11.82 31.80 1.26
C THR A 29 -12.44 31.80 -0.13
N THR A 30 -13.64 32.36 -0.25
CA THR A 30 -14.27 32.60 -1.54
C THR A 30 -13.49 33.69 -2.27
N VAL A 31 -12.59 33.27 -3.16
CA VAL A 31 -11.98 34.17 -4.14
C VAL A 31 -12.91 34.19 -5.35
N PHE A 32 -13.60 35.31 -5.55
CA PHE A 32 -14.30 35.56 -6.81
C PHE A 32 -13.26 35.97 -7.85
N VAL A 33 -13.01 35.09 -8.81
CA VAL A 33 -12.40 35.47 -10.08
C VAL A 33 -13.51 35.43 -11.12
N GLU A 34 -13.82 36.61 -11.62
CA GLU A 34 -14.74 36.85 -12.73
C GLU A 34 -14.11 36.27 -14.01
N GLY A 35 -14.62 35.12 -14.47
CA GLY A 35 -14.13 34.44 -15.66
C GLY A 35 -14.36 32.95 -15.59
N GLU A 36 -15.10 32.43 -16.56
CA GLU A 36 -15.63 31.07 -16.65
C GLU A 36 -14.59 29.96 -16.48
N HIS A 37 -15.06 28.81 -15.97
CA HIS A 37 -14.39 27.52 -15.69
C HIS A 37 -13.95 27.27 -14.24
N SER A 38 -14.89 26.77 -13.43
CA SER A 38 -14.59 26.02 -12.21
C SER A 38 -13.87 24.71 -12.56
N LEU A 39 -12.54 24.75 -12.57
CA LEU A 39 -11.74 23.53 -12.45
C LEU A 39 -11.87 23.04 -11.01
N LEU A 40 -12.76 22.08 -10.79
CA LEU A 40 -12.74 21.24 -9.59
C LEU A 40 -11.43 20.44 -9.60
N LEU A 41 -10.35 21.06 -9.14
CA LEU A 41 -9.21 20.33 -8.63
C LEU A 41 -9.72 19.60 -7.38
N ALA A 42 -10.21 18.39 -7.57
CA ALA A 42 -10.20 17.41 -6.51
C ALA A 42 -8.72 17.22 -6.16
N GLU A 43 -8.21 18.02 -5.22
CA GLU A 43 -7.01 17.67 -4.48
C GLU A 43 -7.32 16.34 -3.81
N ALA A 44 -6.95 15.27 -4.52
CA ALA A 44 -6.92 13.92 -3.99
C ALA A 44 -6.21 14.03 -2.64
N TYR A 45 -6.96 13.76 -1.57
CA TYR A 45 -6.53 13.77 -0.20
C TYR A 45 -5.35 12.79 -0.09
N ARG A 46 -4.13 13.27 -0.38
CA ARG A 46 -2.89 12.52 -0.19
C ARG A 46 -2.71 12.44 1.32
N GLY A 47 -3.27 11.38 1.89
CA GLY A 47 -3.01 10.99 3.27
C GLY A 47 -1.52 11.17 3.56
N ARG A 48 -1.24 11.86 4.68
CA ARG A 48 0.09 12.24 5.18
C ARG A 48 1.18 11.30 4.66
N ARG A 49 2.04 11.80 3.76
CA ARG A 49 3.28 11.13 3.33
C ARG A 49 4.15 10.86 4.55
N ARG A 50 4.00 9.67 5.13
CA ARG A 50 4.77 9.21 6.28
C ARG A 50 5.98 8.45 5.73
N GLY A 51 7.09 9.17 5.56
CA GLY A 51 8.38 8.67 5.07
C GLY A 51 8.38 8.45 3.56
N GLU A 52 9.29 9.10 2.84
CA GLU A 52 9.63 8.69 1.48
C GLU A 52 10.07 7.22 1.52
N CYS A 53 9.77 6.47 0.46
CA CYS A 53 10.44 5.20 0.23
C CYS A 53 11.86 5.49 -0.26
N GLU A 54 12.64 6.18 0.58
CA GLU A 54 14.07 6.29 0.46
C GLU A 54 14.65 4.95 0.86
N GLY A 55 15.33 4.35 -0.10
CA GLY A 55 15.70 2.95 -0.08
C GLY A 55 15.70 2.55 -1.53
N ASP A 56 16.88 2.46 -2.10
CA ASP A 56 17.05 1.98 -3.45
C ASP A 56 16.51 0.52 -3.48
N PRO A 57 15.45 0.21 -4.24
CA PRO A 57 14.91 -1.13 -4.37
C PRO A 57 15.86 -2.01 -5.18
N ASN A 58 17.11 -2.16 -4.77
CA ASN A 58 18.09 -2.93 -5.52
C ASN A 58 18.01 -2.56 -7.01
N THR A 59 18.16 -1.26 -7.34
CA THR A 59 17.75 -0.45 -8.53
C THR A 59 17.95 -1.10 -9.89
N ASN A 60 18.60 -2.25 -9.92
CA ASN A 60 18.98 -3.01 -11.08
C ASN A 60 18.23 -4.35 -11.22
N ASN A 61 17.27 -4.68 -10.34
CA ASN A 61 16.50 -5.93 -10.48
C ASN A 61 15.07 -5.67 -10.97
N ALA A 62 14.83 -5.93 -12.26
CA ALA A 62 13.52 -5.83 -12.89
C ALA A 62 12.47 -6.81 -12.31
N TRP A 63 12.86 -7.80 -11.50
CA TRP A 63 11.98 -8.87 -11.00
C TRP A 63 11.57 -8.70 -9.53
N THR A 64 11.86 -7.55 -8.94
CA THR A 64 11.48 -7.22 -7.57
C THR A 64 10.31 -6.23 -7.55
N LEU A 65 9.16 -6.65 -7.06
CA LEU A 65 7.98 -5.80 -6.86
C LEU A 65 8.19 -4.89 -5.65
N ASN A 66 8.37 -3.59 -5.91
CA ASN A 66 8.46 -2.57 -4.89
C ASN A 66 7.06 -2.28 -4.31
N LEU A 67 6.83 -2.65 -3.04
CA LEU A 67 5.55 -2.41 -2.39
C LEU A 67 5.26 -0.92 -2.13
N CYS A 68 6.24 -0.04 -2.22
CA CYS A 68 6.00 1.40 -2.18
C CYS A 68 5.43 1.98 -3.47
N GLU A 69 5.62 1.29 -4.60
CA GLU A 69 5.27 1.75 -5.94
C GLU A 69 4.42 0.68 -6.62
N LEU A 70 3.25 0.43 -6.05
CA LEU A 70 2.33 -0.56 -6.59
C LEU A 70 1.69 -0.09 -7.89
N GLY A 71 1.46 -1.04 -8.79
CA GLY A 71 0.89 -0.82 -10.11
C GLY A 71 0.99 -2.10 -10.94
N PRO A 72 0.98 -1.99 -12.27
CA PRO A 72 1.34 -3.09 -13.15
C PRO A 72 2.76 -3.57 -12.87
N PHE A 73 2.93 -4.89 -12.75
CA PHE A 73 4.23 -5.52 -12.59
C PHE A 73 4.37 -6.71 -13.53
N CYS A 74 5.45 -6.71 -14.30
CA CYS A 74 5.70 -7.71 -15.32
C CYS A 74 6.72 -8.75 -14.85
N TYR A 75 6.55 -10.00 -15.24
CA TYR A 75 7.46 -11.09 -14.85
C TYR A 75 7.67 -12.10 -15.97
N ASP A 76 8.85 -12.72 -16.02
CA ASP A 76 9.18 -13.78 -17.00
C ASP A 76 8.80 -15.16 -16.44
N SER A 77 9.28 -15.46 -15.22
CA SER A 77 8.94 -16.67 -14.48
C SER A 77 8.41 -16.33 -13.08
N PRO A 78 7.34 -17.02 -12.60
CA PRO A 78 6.85 -16.84 -11.22
C PRO A 78 7.92 -17.02 -10.14
N SER A 79 8.92 -17.88 -10.40
CA SER A 79 10.01 -18.16 -9.46
C SER A 79 10.99 -17.00 -9.26
N GLN A 80 10.93 -15.98 -10.13
CA GLN A 80 11.81 -14.81 -10.06
C GLN A 80 11.17 -13.65 -9.30
N VAL A 81 9.85 -13.69 -9.12
CA VAL A 81 9.10 -12.60 -8.49
C VAL A 81 9.44 -12.55 -7.01
N SER A 82 9.96 -11.41 -6.58
CA SER A 82 10.19 -11.12 -5.15
C SER A 82 9.45 -9.85 -4.77
N LEU A 83 8.96 -9.77 -3.54
CA LEU A 83 8.41 -8.56 -2.95
C LEU A 83 9.55 -7.79 -2.28
N TRP A 84 9.49 -6.46 -2.27
CA TRP A 84 10.43 -5.64 -1.52
C TRP A 84 9.73 -4.53 -0.76
N LEU A 85 10.21 -4.29 0.46
CA LEU A 85 9.79 -3.19 1.31
C LEU A 85 11.02 -2.70 2.09
N PRO A 86 11.32 -1.38 2.11
CA PRO A 86 12.54 -0.89 2.75
C PRO A 86 12.46 -1.00 4.28
N ASP A 87 13.61 -1.13 4.95
CA ASP A 87 13.72 -1.30 6.41
C ASP A 87 12.88 -0.30 7.21
N ASN A 88 12.89 0.97 6.80
CA ASN A 88 12.14 2.05 7.46
C ASN A 88 10.60 1.91 7.34
N LYS A 89 10.13 1.03 6.46
CA LYS A 89 8.71 0.66 6.28
C LYS A 89 8.39 -0.71 6.87
N ARG A 90 9.39 -1.55 7.15
CA ARG A 90 9.23 -2.81 7.90
C ARG A 90 8.86 -2.50 9.35
N SER A 91 8.30 -3.47 10.06
CA SER A 91 7.94 -3.26 11.47
C SER A 91 9.12 -3.29 12.45
N GLY A 92 10.33 -3.60 11.95
CA GLY A 92 11.53 -3.92 12.73
C GLY A 92 11.47 -5.27 13.44
N ARG A 93 10.50 -6.13 13.08
CA ARG A 93 10.26 -7.47 13.61
C ARG A 93 9.72 -8.35 12.47
N THR A 94 9.51 -9.64 12.74
CA THR A 94 8.83 -10.52 11.79
C THR A 94 7.44 -9.98 11.48
N ASP A 95 7.22 -9.67 10.21
CA ASP A 95 5.95 -9.24 9.67
C ASP A 95 5.13 -10.44 9.21
N ARG A 96 3.81 -10.24 9.08
CA ARG A 96 2.94 -11.20 8.41
C ARG A 96 2.40 -10.59 7.14
N ILE A 97 2.67 -11.23 6.01
CA ILE A 97 2.09 -10.86 4.72
C ILE A 97 0.79 -11.63 4.55
N LYS A 98 -0.25 -10.94 4.11
CA LYS A 98 -1.45 -11.58 3.55
C LYS A 98 -1.59 -11.18 2.10
N ILE A 99 -1.73 -12.17 1.22
CA ILE A 99 -1.91 -11.95 -0.22
C ILE A 99 -3.12 -12.74 -0.67
N ARG A 100 -3.95 -12.13 -1.51
CA ARG A 100 -5.09 -12.78 -2.18
C ARG A 100 -5.22 -12.25 -3.59
N LYS A 101 -5.85 -13.02 -4.48
CA LYS A 101 -6.39 -12.45 -5.72
C LYS A 101 -7.53 -11.51 -5.35
N ASN A 102 -7.69 -10.41 -6.07
CA ASN A 102 -8.73 -9.43 -5.74
C ASN A 102 -10.15 -10.02 -5.88
N THR A 103 -10.32 -11.01 -6.77
CA THR A 103 -11.57 -11.75 -7.02
C THR A 103 -11.88 -12.83 -5.98
N GLU A 104 -10.95 -13.14 -5.07
CA GLU A 104 -11.08 -14.22 -4.08
C GLU A 104 -11.04 -13.63 -2.66
N ASP A 105 -11.83 -14.19 -1.74
CA ASP A 105 -11.81 -13.78 -0.33
C ASP A 105 -10.69 -14.48 0.46
N ASP A 106 -10.26 -15.65 0.00
CA ASP A 106 -9.21 -16.43 0.64
C ASP A 106 -7.85 -15.80 0.44
N ALA A 107 -7.13 -15.59 1.54
CA ALA A 107 -5.79 -15.03 1.55
C ALA A 107 -4.78 -16.03 2.10
N VAL A 108 -3.67 -16.21 1.39
CA VAL A 108 -2.49 -16.86 1.96
C VAL A 108 -1.86 -15.93 2.98
N SER A 109 -1.33 -16.49 4.06
CA SER A 109 -0.76 -15.74 5.17
C SER A 109 0.59 -16.32 5.56
N VAL A 110 1.66 -15.61 5.27
CA VAL A 110 3.05 -16.06 5.48
C VAL A 110 3.82 -15.11 6.38
N ARG A 111 4.89 -15.62 7.01
CA ARG A 111 5.82 -14.80 7.80
C ARG A 111 6.87 -14.20 6.86
N TRP A 112 7.24 -12.96 7.09
CA TRP A 112 8.34 -12.28 6.42
C TRP A 112 9.30 -11.79 7.49
N ASP A 113 10.50 -12.35 7.50
CA ASP A 113 11.45 -12.16 8.59
C ASP A 113 11.95 -10.70 8.70
N ALA A 114 12.41 -10.36 9.91
CA ALA A 114 12.74 -8.99 10.27
C ALA A 114 14.01 -8.48 9.60
N GLU A 115 14.92 -9.40 9.27
CA GLU A 115 16.25 -9.13 8.71
C GLU A 115 16.24 -9.09 7.18
N GLU A 116 15.09 -9.38 6.57
CA GLU A 116 14.94 -9.46 5.12
C GLU A 116 14.06 -8.33 4.58
N ASN A 117 14.60 -7.58 3.63
CA ASN A 117 13.86 -6.54 2.89
C ASN A 117 13.21 -7.06 1.62
N THR A 118 13.51 -8.30 1.24
CA THR A 118 12.89 -9.01 0.12
C THR A 118 12.16 -10.25 0.62
N PHE A 119 11.12 -10.68 -0.09
CA PHE A 119 10.43 -11.94 0.17
C PHE A 119 10.13 -12.64 -1.15
N SER A 120 10.57 -13.89 -1.33
CA SER A 120 10.28 -14.61 -2.57
C SER A 120 8.81 -14.92 -2.70
N TRP A 121 8.21 -14.65 -3.86
CA TRP A 121 6.80 -15.01 -4.10
C TRP A 121 6.57 -16.51 -3.95
N SER A 122 7.54 -17.35 -4.32
CA SER A 122 7.41 -18.82 -4.24
C SER A 122 7.13 -19.31 -2.81
N GLU A 123 7.57 -18.58 -1.79
CA GLU A 123 7.34 -18.91 -0.38
C GLU A 123 5.88 -18.70 0.06
N THR A 124 5.09 -17.95 -0.73
CA THR A 124 3.66 -17.77 -0.46
C THR A 124 2.84 -19.04 -0.68
N GLY A 125 3.32 -19.93 -1.56
CA GLY A 125 2.53 -21.06 -2.09
C GLY A 125 1.38 -20.65 -3.02
N LEU A 126 1.18 -19.36 -3.28
CA LEU A 126 0.12 -18.84 -4.14
C LEU A 126 0.59 -18.84 -5.60
N SER A 127 -0.18 -19.47 -6.50
CA SER A 127 0.12 -19.44 -7.93
C SER A 127 -0.13 -18.05 -8.53
N ILE A 128 0.78 -17.61 -9.41
CA ILE A 128 0.62 -16.36 -10.16
C ILE A 128 -0.18 -16.63 -11.44
N GLU A 129 -1.21 -15.82 -11.66
CA GLU A 129 -2.03 -15.79 -12.87
C GLU A 129 -1.82 -14.45 -13.60
N SER A 130 -1.49 -14.53 -14.88
CA SER A 130 -1.22 -13.34 -15.70
C SER A 130 -2.50 -12.54 -15.93
N GLY A 131 -2.39 -11.20 -15.83
CA GLY A 131 -3.51 -10.27 -15.97
C GLY A 131 -4.40 -10.15 -14.74
N MET A 132 -4.08 -10.86 -13.65
CA MET A 132 -4.87 -10.84 -12.43
C MET A 132 -4.42 -9.76 -11.46
N SER A 133 -5.41 -9.13 -10.80
CA SER A 133 -5.19 -8.20 -9.70
C SER A 133 -5.05 -8.96 -8.38
N TYR A 134 -4.11 -8.50 -7.55
CA TYR A 134 -3.79 -9.04 -6.23
C TYR A 134 -3.86 -7.94 -5.19
N VAL A 135 -4.33 -8.30 -4.00
CA VAL A 135 -4.30 -7.42 -2.82
C VAL A 135 -3.31 -7.99 -1.82
N ILE A 136 -2.42 -7.11 -1.34
CA ILE A 136 -1.41 -7.43 -0.34
C ILE A 136 -1.62 -6.58 0.91
N LYS A 137 -1.47 -7.20 2.08
CA LYS A 137 -1.45 -6.53 3.38
C LYS A 137 -0.23 -6.96 4.16
N VAL A 138 0.47 -6.01 4.78
CA VAL A 138 1.56 -6.31 5.72
C VAL A 138 1.13 -5.94 7.12
N ARG A 139 1.32 -6.88 8.05
CA ARG A 139 0.82 -6.81 9.43
C ARG A 139 1.94 -6.86 10.44
N LYS A 140 1.82 -6.00 11.44
CA LYS A 140 2.56 -6.10 12.70
C LYS A 140 1.62 -6.67 13.77
N GLY A 141 1.78 -7.95 14.10
CA GLY A 141 0.87 -8.65 14.99
C GLY A 141 -0.55 -8.75 14.40
N ARG A 142 -1.51 -8.00 14.97
CA ARG A 142 -2.91 -7.95 14.49
C ARG A 142 -3.25 -6.70 13.68
N THR A 143 -2.33 -5.75 13.56
CA THR A 143 -2.57 -4.46 12.91
C THR A 143 -1.98 -4.43 11.51
N ASP A 144 -2.83 -4.11 10.53
CA ASP A 144 -2.43 -3.86 9.14
C ASP A 144 -1.81 -2.46 9.08
N TYR A 145 -0.56 -2.35 8.66
CA TYR A 145 0.12 -1.05 8.49
C TYR A 145 0.41 -0.72 7.02
N PHE A 146 0.30 -1.72 6.15
CA PHE A 146 0.38 -1.57 4.71
C PHE A 146 -0.77 -2.35 4.07
N ASN A 147 -1.38 -1.76 3.04
CA ASN A 147 -2.40 -2.38 2.22
C ASN A 147 -2.30 -1.79 0.82
N GLY A 148 -2.34 -2.64 -0.20
CA GLY A 148 -2.29 -2.17 -1.58
C GLY A 148 -2.69 -3.24 -2.59
N GLU A 149 -2.89 -2.78 -3.82
CA GLU A 149 -3.34 -3.57 -4.96
C GLU A 149 -2.35 -3.42 -6.12
N PHE A 150 -2.11 -4.50 -6.86
CA PHE A 150 -1.23 -4.53 -8.02
C PHE A 150 -1.68 -5.61 -9.00
N VAL A 151 -1.23 -5.51 -10.26
CA VAL A 151 -1.58 -6.47 -11.33
C VAL A 151 -0.31 -7.14 -11.82
N LEU A 152 -0.33 -8.46 -11.96
CA LEU A 152 0.82 -9.23 -12.45
C LEU A 152 0.63 -9.63 -13.90
N TYR A 153 1.60 -9.32 -14.77
CA TYR A 153 1.58 -9.65 -16.19
C TYR A 153 2.75 -10.56 -16.56
N ARG A 154 2.46 -11.77 -17.05
CA ARG A 154 3.49 -12.69 -17.55
C ARG A 154 3.94 -12.27 -18.93
N ILE A 155 5.23 -12.06 -19.10
CA ILE A 155 5.86 -11.83 -20.39
C ILE A 155 5.69 -13.09 -21.25
N PRO A 156 5.12 -12.99 -22.46
CA PRO A 156 4.99 -14.14 -23.35
C PRO A 156 6.34 -14.72 -23.78
N ASP A 157 6.43 -16.04 -23.87
CA ASP A 157 7.68 -16.77 -24.15
C ASP A 157 8.27 -16.48 -25.55
N ASN A 158 7.53 -15.82 -26.44
CA ASN A 158 8.01 -15.40 -27.76
C ASN A 158 8.92 -14.16 -27.73
N TYR A 159 8.93 -13.38 -26.63
CA TYR A 159 9.84 -12.25 -26.47
C TYR A 159 11.17 -12.74 -25.88
N ARG A 160 12.17 -12.96 -26.74
CA ARG A 160 13.42 -13.65 -26.35
C ARG A 160 14.53 -12.72 -25.91
N THR A 161 14.55 -11.49 -26.41
CA THR A 161 15.58 -10.51 -26.07
C THR A 161 15.08 -9.51 -25.02
N ASP A 162 15.97 -8.98 -24.21
CA ASP A 162 15.62 -7.96 -23.20
C ASP A 162 14.96 -6.73 -23.82
N ALA A 163 15.35 -6.34 -25.03
CA ALA A 163 14.70 -5.25 -25.77
C ALA A 163 13.25 -5.59 -26.13
N GLN A 164 13.00 -6.79 -26.67
CA GLN A 164 11.65 -7.28 -26.99
C GLN A 164 10.77 -7.37 -25.74
N LYS A 165 11.32 -7.88 -24.63
CA LYS A 165 10.62 -7.95 -23.35
C LYS A 165 10.31 -6.56 -22.81
N ALA A 166 11.28 -5.64 -22.85
CA ALA A 166 11.10 -4.26 -22.40
C ALA A 166 10.03 -3.51 -23.21
N ASP A 167 10.00 -3.67 -24.53
CA ASP A 167 8.96 -3.08 -25.38
C ASP A 167 7.56 -3.56 -24.96
N TRP A 168 7.38 -4.88 -24.80
CA TRP A 168 6.13 -5.44 -24.31
C TRP A 168 5.77 -4.96 -22.90
N MET A 169 6.75 -4.87 -22.00
CA MET A 169 6.56 -4.38 -20.63
C MET A 169 6.03 -2.94 -20.62
N ARG A 170 6.51 -2.06 -21.51
CA ARG A 170 6.00 -0.69 -21.63
C ARG A 170 4.55 -0.66 -22.09
N GLU A 171 4.15 -1.54 -23.02
CA GLU A 171 2.75 -1.66 -23.46
C GLU A 171 1.82 -2.08 -22.32
N GLN A 172 2.30 -2.87 -21.35
CA GLN A 172 1.54 -3.28 -20.17
C GLN A 172 1.65 -2.28 -18.99
N GLY A 173 2.37 -1.17 -19.16
CA GLY A 173 2.55 -0.14 -18.12
C GLY A 173 3.67 -0.41 -17.11
N CYS A 174 4.48 -1.45 -17.31
CA CYS A 174 5.64 -1.80 -16.49
C CYS A 174 6.89 -0.96 -16.86
N THR A 175 6.74 0.34 -17.11
CA THR A 175 7.80 1.19 -17.72
C THR A 175 9.07 1.27 -16.88
N SER A 176 8.96 1.38 -15.56
CA SER A 176 10.14 1.41 -14.67
C SER A 176 10.98 0.12 -14.80
N GLN A 177 10.32 -1.04 -14.82
CA GLN A 177 10.99 -2.33 -15.02
C GLN A 177 11.58 -2.45 -16.43
N ALA A 178 10.87 -1.96 -17.45
CA ALA A 178 11.36 -1.95 -18.83
C ALA A 178 12.64 -1.11 -18.99
N ASN A 179 12.74 0.01 -18.28
CA ASN A 179 13.93 0.86 -18.29
C ASN A 179 15.12 0.21 -17.57
N ILE A 180 14.87 -0.58 -16.53
CA ILE A 180 15.91 -1.42 -15.89
C ILE A 180 16.39 -2.50 -16.87
N LEU A 181 15.46 -3.18 -17.54
CA LEU A 181 15.78 -4.29 -18.45
C LEU A 181 16.46 -3.83 -19.75
N ASN A 182 16.09 -2.66 -20.28
CA ASN A 182 16.70 -2.07 -21.47
C ASN A 182 16.86 -0.55 -21.36
N PRO A 183 17.93 -0.05 -20.70
CA PRO A 183 18.11 1.37 -20.40
C PRO A 183 18.35 2.24 -21.65
N LYS A 184 18.86 1.66 -22.75
CA LYS A 184 19.28 2.39 -23.97
C LYS A 184 18.14 3.01 -24.78
N GLN A 185 16.89 2.68 -24.48
CA GLN A 185 15.70 3.22 -25.16
C GLN A 185 15.00 4.34 -24.37
N SER A 186 15.54 4.77 -23.23
CA SER A 186 14.88 5.75 -22.33
C SER A 186 15.15 7.21 -22.71
N THR A 187 15.27 7.54 -24.00
CA THR A 187 15.62 8.88 -24.51
C THR A 187 14.49 9.50 -25.30
#